data_AF-A0A383DTZ4-F1
#
_entry.id   AF-A0A383DTZ4-F1
#
_cell.length_a   1.000
_cell.length_b   1.000
_cell.length_c   1.000
_cell.angle_alpha   90.00
_cell.angle_beta   90.00
_cell.angle_gamma   90.00
#
_symmetry.space_group_name_H-M   'P 1'
#
loop_
_entity.id
_entity.type
_entity.pdbx_description
1 polymer ?
#
loop_
_entity_poly.entity_id
_entity_poly.type
_entity_poly.pdbx_seq_one_letter_code
_entity_poly.pdbx_strand_id
1 'polypeptide(L)' 'MAEKVASELDPATFEVIDHRLLNIAEEIGIQYMRCSGSNVLITGNDAATAIMTAEGSLVAVG' A
#
# COMPACT_ATOMS: atom_id res chain seq x y z
N MET A 1 6.36 -19.35 -4.90
CA MET A 1 6.55 -18.66 -6.20
C MET A 1 7.00 -17.21 -6.01
N ALA A 2 6.40 -16.44 -5.08
CA ALA A 2 6.78 -15.04 -4.81
C ALA A 2 8.28 -14.82 -4.50
N GLU A 3 8.87 -15.71 -3.69
CA GLU A 3 10.29 -15.62 -3.28
C GLU A 3 11.28 -15.73 -4.45
N LYS A 4 10.90 -16.42 -5.54
CA LYS A 4 11.77 -16.61 -6.72
C LYS A 4 11.82 -15.40 -7.65
N VAL A 5 10.78 -14.55 -7.63
CA VAL A 5 10.69 -13.36 -8.49
C VAL A 5 11.54 -12.22 -7.94
N ALA A 6 11.66 -12.10 -6.62
CA ALA A 6 12.44 -11.05 -5.97
C ALA A 6 13.94 -11.13 -6.27
N SER A 7 14.49 -12.35 -6.46
CA SER A 7 15.90 -12.53 -6.84
C SER A 7 16.22 -12.23 -8.32
N GLU A 8 15.18 -12.00 -9.15
CA GLU A 8 15.32 -11.73 -10.60
C GLU A 8 14.90 -10.30 -10.99
N LEU A 9 14.39 -9.50 -10.04
CA LEU A 9 14.03 -8.10 -10.28
C LEU A 9 15.30 -7.24 -10.33
N ASP A 10 15.54 -6.62 -11.48
CA ASP A 10 16.58 -5.59 -11.55
C ASP A 10 16.18 -4.39 -10.66
N PRO A 11 17.16 -3.62 -10.14
CA PRO A 11 16.87 -2.54 -9.22
C PRO A 11 15.92 -1.48 -9.77
N ALA A 12 15.95 -1.19 -11.07
CA ALA A 12 15.08 -0.18 -11.65
C ALA A 12 13.63 -0.68 -11.70
N THR A 13 13.41 -1.94 -12.07
CA THR A 13 12.06 -2.53 -12.07
C THR A 13 11.51 -2.64 -10.64
N PHE A 14 12.35 -2.98 -9.65
CA PHE A 14 11.94 -2.97 -8.24
C PHE A 14 11.41 -1.60 -7.82
N GLU A 15 12.20 -0.53 -8.02
CA GLU A 15 11.82 0.83 -7.61
C GLU A 15 10.54 1.32 -8.30
N VAL A 16 10.35 0.99 -9.59
CA VAL A 16 9.12 1.35 -10.31
C VAL A 16 7.90 0.68 -9.69
N ILE A 17 8.01 -0.61 -9.35
CA ILE A 17 6.90 -1.36 -8.75
C ILE A 17 6.64 -0.87 -7.33
N ASP A 18 7.68 -0.73 -6.51
CA ASP A 18 7.58 -0.27 -5.12
C ASP A 18 6.89 1.10 -5.05
N HIS A 19 7.40 2.07 -5.82
CA HIS A 19 6.81 3.40 -5.88
C HIS A 19 5.36 3.36 -6.40
N ARG A 20 5.04 2.49 -7.36
CA ARG A 20 3.67 2.37 -7.85
C ARG A 20 2.72 1.79 -6.79
N LEU A 21 3.17 0.78 -6.05
CA LEU A 21 2.39 0.19 -4.96
C LEU A 21 2.17 1.18 -3.82
N LEU A 22 3.17 1.99 -3.48
CA LEU A 22 3.04 3.08 -2.51
C LEU A 22 1.98 4.10 -2.95
N ASN A 23 2.07 4.59 -4.19
CA ASN A 23 1.07 5.54 -4.72
C ASN A 23 -0.36 4.97 -4.70
N ILE A 24 -0.53 3.67 -4.98
CA ILE A 24 -1.85 3.03 -4.91
C ILE A 24 -2.36 3.00 -3.46
N ALA A 25 -1.52 2.62 -2.49
CA ALA A 25 -1.90 2.61 -1.09
C ALA A 25 -2.31 4.01 -0.62
N GLU A 26 -1.52 5.05 -0.94
CA GLU A 26 -1.84 6.44 -0.64
C GLU A 26 -3.15 6.90 -1.28
N GLU A 27 -3.39 6.55 -2.55
CA GLU A 27 -4.64 6.90 -3.24
C GLU A 27 -5.85 6.28 -2.54
N ILE A 28 -5.76 5.02 -2.10
CA ILE A 28 -6.81 4.36 -1.31
C ILE A 28 -7.01 5.11 0.01
N GLY A 29 -5.93 5.47 0.72
CA GLY A 29 -5.99 6.27 1.95
C GLY A 29 -6.73 7.58 1.76
N ILE A 30 -6.40 8.33 0.70
CA ILE A 30 -7.06 9.60 0.37
C ILE A 30 -8.56 9.40 0.11
N GLN A 31 -8.94 8.38 -0.67
CA GLN A 31 -10.34 8.09 -0.93
C GLN A 31 -11.08 7.65 0.34
N TYR A 32 -10.41 6.88 1.20
CA TYR A 32 -10.95 6.43 2.47
C TYR A 32 -11.22 7.62 3.41
N MET A 33 -10.29 8.58 3.47
CA MET A 33 -10.45 9.87 4.16
C MET A 33 -11.63 10.68 3.62
N ARG A 34 -11.80 10.73 2.30
CA ARG A 34 -12.86 11.57 1.69
C ARG A 34 -14.25 10.99 1.80
N CYS A 35 -14.37 9.66 1.84
CA CYS A 35 -15.65 8.97 1.63
C CYS A 35 -16.16 8.20 2.85
N SER A 36 -15.35 7.95 3.89
CA SER A 36 -15.78 7.12 5.03
C SER A 36 -16.87 7.75 5.90
N GLY A 37 -16.93 9.08 5.98
CA GLY A 37 -17.79 9.80 6.94
C GLY A 37 -17.43 9.58 8.42
N SER A 38 -16.33 8.89 8.72
CA SER A 38 -15.93 8.56 10.09
C SER A 38 -15.07 9.68 10.69
N ASN A 39 -15.52 10.26 11.81
CA ASN A 39 -14.71 11.26 12.53
C ASN A 39 -13.43 10.68 13.14
N VAL A 40 -13.44 9.39 13.50
CA VAL A 40 -12.24 8.68 13.98
C VAL A 40 -11.15 8.68 12.90
N LEU A 41 -11.57 8.54 11.65
CA LEU A 41 -10.67 8.52 10.52
C LEU A 41 -10.33 9.95 10.04
N ILE A 42 -11.34 10.76 9.75
CA ILE A 42 -11.16 12.09 9.14
C ILE A 42 -10.48 13.07 10.10
N THR A 43 -10.86 13.06 11.38
CA THR A 43 -10.32 13.97 12.40
C THR A 43 -9.28 13.30 13.27
N GLY A 44 -9.53 12.04 13.66
CA GLY A 44 -8.61 11.28 14.50
C GLY A 44 -7.40 10.70 13.76
N ASN A 45 -7.45 10.58 12.42
CA ASN A 45 -6.43 9.93 11.60
C ASN A 45 -6.05 8.52 12.11
N ASP A 46 -7.02 7.81 12.69
CA ASP A 46 -6.82 6.49 13.29
C ASP A 46 -7.25 5.39 12.29
N ALA A 47 -6.58 5.40 11.14
CA ALA A 47 -6.71 4.39 10.11
C ALA A 47 -5.48 4.41 9.19
N ALA A 48 -5.19 3.28 8.58
CA ALA A 48 -4.19 3.15 7.53
C ALA A 48 -4.71 2.20 6.45
N THR A 49 -4.16 2.33 5.26
CA THR A 49 -4.45 1.47 4.11
C THR A 49 -3.20 0.70 3.75
N ALA A 50 -3.36 -0.56 3.35
CA ALA A 50 -2.21 -1.43 3.14
C ALA A 50 -2.45 -2.41 2.00
N ILE A 51 -1.37 -2.73 1.29
CA ILE A 51 -1.27 -3.83 0.34
C ILE A 51 -0.50 -4.95 1.03
N MET A 52 -1.04 -6.17 0.99
CA MET A 52 -0.45 -7.35 1.62
C MET A 52 -0.28 -8.47 0.61
N THR A 53 0.66 -9.39 0.88
CA THR A 53 0.72 -10.67 0.17
C THR A 53 -0.48 -11.54 0.53
N ALA A 54 -0.69 -12.63 -0.22
CA ALA A 54 -1.78 -13.57 0.06
C ALA A 54 -1.64 -14.22 1.44
N GLU A 55 -0.42 -14.29 1.97
CA GLU A 55 -0.08 -14.82 3.29
C GLU A 55 -0.23 -13.78 4.40
N GLY A 56 -0.62 -12.55 4.07
CA GLY A 56 -0.83 -11.44 5.01
C GLY A 56 0.43 -10.67 5.37
N SER A 57 1.54 -10.87 4.65
CA SER A 57 2.76 -10.06 4.86
C SER A 57 2.58 -8.67 4.27
N LEU A 58 3.04 -7.64 4.98
CA LEU A 58 2.92 -6.26 4.55
C LEU A 58 3.83 -5.96 3.35
N VAL A 59 3.28 -5.26 2.33
CA VAL A 59 4.03 -4.86 1.12
C VAL A 59 4.14 -3.34 1.01
N ALA A 60 3.03 -2.61 1.15
CA ALA A 60 3.00 -1.14 1.12
C ALA A 60 1.92 -0.61 2.07
N VAL A 61 2.12 0.61 2.60
CA VAL A 61 1.19 1.30 3.50
C VAL A 61 1.05 2.75 3.10
N GLY A 62 -0.19 3.25 3.15
CA GLY A 62 -0.56 4.65 2.93
C GLY A 62 -1.58 5.13 3.95
#